data_AF-A0A4P6KSX8-F1
#
_entry.id   AF-A0A4P6KSX8-F1
#
_cell.length_a   1.000
_cell.length_b   1.000
_cell.length_c   1.000
_cell.angle_alpha   90.00
_cell.angle_beta   90.00
_cell.angle_gamma   90.00
#
_symmetry.space_group_name_H-M   'P 1'
#
loop_
_entity.id
_entity.type
_entity.pdbx_description
1 polymer ?
#
loop_
_entity_poly.entity_id
_entity_poly.type
_entity_poly.pdbx_seq_one_letter_code
_entity_poly.pdbx_strand_id
1 'polypeptide(L)' 'MKPALGKGQAMHEHEQREPMLRSDAAKAAIIDEALRLCESEGIDGAIRHMEQHQLDRATILRVLCSPKFHR' A
#
# COMPACT_ATOMS: atom_id res chain seq x y z
N MET A 1 28.13 35.67 -27.20
CA MET A 1 27.34 34.44 -27.46
C MET A 1 26.83 33.93 -26.12
N LYS A 2 25.52 33.72 -25.95
CA LYS A 2 24.91 33.10 -24.76
C LYS A 2 24.25 31.79 -25.19
N PRO A 3 24.48 30.64 -24.54
CA PRO A 3 23.50 29.57 -24.45
C PRO A 3 22.77 29.70 -23.11
N ALA A 4 21.44 29.84 -23.09
CA ALA A 4 20.39 28.86 -23.37
C ALA A 4 19.99 28.05 -22.13
N LEU A 5 18.72 28.23 -21.77
CA LEU A 5 17.95 27.59 -20.69
C LEU A 5 18.05 26.06 -20.72
N GLY A 6 18.17 25.46 -19.54
CA GLY A 6 17.81 24.06 -19.27
C GLY A 6 16.74 23.98 -18.19
N LYS A 7 15.48 24.32 -18.51
CA LYS A 7 14.32 23.99 -17.66
C LYS A 7 13.75 22.67 -18.18
N GLY A 8 14.07 21.55 -17.53
CA GLY A 8 13.66 20.22 -18.02
C GLY A 8 13.44 19.14 -16.95
N GLN A 9 13.32 19.48 -15.66
CA GLN A 9 13.30 18.46 -14.59
C GLN A 9 11.99 18.33 -13.79
N ALA A 10 10.98 19.17 -13.98
CA ALA A 10 9.79 19.17 -13.11
C ALA A 10 8.61 18.29 -13.57
N MET A 11 8.63 17.73 -14.80
CA MET A 11 7.45 17.04 -15.36
C MET A 11 7.41 15.52 -15.12
N HIS A 12 8.52 14.89 -14.72
CA HIS A 12 8.57 13.43 -14.54
C HIS A 12 8.22 12.95 -13.11
N GLU A 13 8.30 13.82 -12.10
CA GLU A 13 7.99 13.44 -10.71
C GLU A 13 6.48 13.35 -10.44
N HIS A 14 5.67 14.14 -11.14
CA HIS A 14 4.23 14.21 -10.88
C HIS A 14 3.49 12.97 -11.39
N GLU A 15 3.89 12.46 -12.56
CA GLU A 15 3.26 11.31 -13.21
C GLU A 15 3.63 9.97 -12.54
N GLN A 16 4.74 9.90 -11.80
CA GLN A 16 5.08 8.71 -11.01
C GLN A 16 4.39 8.68 -9.63
N ARG A 17 4.07 9.84 -9.06
CA ARG A 17 3.40 9.94 -7.75
C ARG A 17 1.92 9.56 -7.82
N GLU A 18 1.21 9.96 -8.86
CA GLU A 18 -0.20 9.60 -9.12
C GLU A 18 -0.47 8.07 -9.09
N PRO A 19 0.26 7.21 -9.85
CA PRO A 19 0.05 5.77 -9.83
C PRO A 19 0.49 5.12 -8.51
N MET A 20 1.53 5.65 -7.85
CA MET A 20 1.92 5.20 -6.50
C MET A 20 0.82 5.47 -5.47
N LEU A 21 0.26 6.69 -5.45
CA LEU A 21 -0.83 7.07 -4.54
C LEU A 21 -2.08 6.20 -4.74
N ARG A 22 -2.43 5.89 -5.99
CA ARG A 22 -3.55 4.97 -6.31
C ARG A 22 -3.26 3.54 -5.85
N SER A 23 -2.02 3.08 -5.99
CA SER A 23 -1.59 1.76 -5.50
C SER A 23 -1.66 1.69 -3.97
N ASP A 24 -1.26 2.75 -3.27
CA ASP A 24 -1.32 2.82 -1.81
C ASP A 24 -2.75 2.85 -1.29
N ALA A 25 -3.64 3.61 -1.93
CA ALA A 25 -5.06 3.63 -1.57
C ALA A 25 -5.73 2.26 -1.76
N ALA A 26 -5.42 1.56 -2.85
CA ALA A 26 -5.93 0.20 -3.08
C ALA A 26 -5.43 -0.78 -2.01
N LYS A 27 -4.13 -0.74 -1.68
CA LYS A 27 -3.56 -1.55 -0.59
C LYS A 27 -4.20 -1.24 0.76
N ALA A 28 -4.45 0.03 1.06
CA ALA A 28 -5.09 0.43 2.30
C ALA A 28 -6.52 -0.14 2.42
N ALA A 29 -7.30 -0.14 1.34
CA ALA A 29 -8.63 -0.72 1.32
C ALA A 29 -8.60 -2.25 1.59
N ILE A 30 -7.67 -2.96 0.94
CA ILE A 30 -7.47 -4.41 1.16
C ILE A 30 -7.09 -4.69 2.62
N ILE A 31 -6.19 -3.87 3.19
CA ILE A 31 -5.79 -4.00 4.59
C ILE A 31 -6.97 -3.78 5.53
N ASP A 32 -7.79 -2.75 5.30
CA ASP A 32 -8.94 -2.44 6.14
C ASP A 32 -9.98 -3.57 6.12
N GLU A 33 -10.27 -4.14 4.95
CA GLU A 33 -11.17 -5.28 4.81
C GLU A 33 -10.62 -6.54 5.51
N ALA A 34 -9.34 -6.83 5.33
CA ALA A 34 -8.70 -7.96 5.98
C ALA A 34 -8.67 -7.85 7.52
N LEU A 35 -8.54 -6.64 8.07
CA LEU A 35 -8.64 -6.41 9.52
C LEU A 35 -10.05 -6.73 10.03
N ARG A 36 -11.10 -6.34 9.31
CA ARG A 36 -12.48 -6.73 9.65
C ARG A 36 -12.70 -8.23 9.58
N LEU A 37 -12.14 -8.89 8.55
CA LEU A 37 -12.16 -10.36 8.45
C LEU A 37 -11.42 -11.02 9.62
N CYS A 38 -10.32 -10.44 10.07
CA CYS A 38 -9.59 -10.94 11.22
C CYS A 38 -10.44 -10.92 12.50
N GLU A 39 -11.25 -9.88 12.68
CA GLU A 39 -12.17 -9.76 13.83
C GLU A 39 -13.33 -10.76 13.75
N SER A 40 -13.84 -11.07 12.55
CA SER A 40 -15.00 -11.96 12.39
C SER A 40 -14.65 -13.45 12.22
N GLU A 41 -13.57 -13.77 11.52
CA GLU A 41 -13.19 -15.14 11.12
C GLU A 41 -11.85 -15.59 11.72
N GLY A 42 -11.11 -14.69 12.37
CA GLY A 42 -9.77 -14.94 12.89
C GLY A 42 -8.66 -14.71 11.87
N ILE A 43 -7.42 -14.87 12.34
CA ILE A 43 -6.21 -14.44 11.62
C ILE A 43 -5.98 -15.18 10.29
N ASP A 44 -6.39 -16.44 10.18
CA ASP A 44 -6.20 -17.24 8.97
C ASP A 44 -7.00 -16.71 7.78
N GLY A 45 -8.24 -16.24 8.03
CA GLY A 45 -9.09 -15.62 7.00
C GLY A 45 -8.47 -14.34 6.45
N ALA A 46 -7.97 -13.50 7.34
CA ALA A 46 -7.29 -12.25 6.98
C ALA A 46 -6.00 -12.49 6.17
N ILE A 47 -5.17 -13.45 6.57
CA ILE A 47 -3.96 -13.82 5.83
C ILE A 47 -4.32 -14.28 4.42
N ARG A 48 -5.28 -15.21 4.28
CA ARG A 48 -5.71 -15.73 2.98
C ARG A 48 -6.24 -14.63 2.06
N HIS A 49 -7.05 -13.71 2.59
CA HIS A 49 -7.56 -12.57 1.82
C HIS A 49 -6.41 -11.68 1.31
N MET A 50 -5.47 -11.30 2.17
CA MET A 50 -4.32 -10.47 1.76
C MET A 50 -3.41 -11.19 0.75
N GLU A 51 -3.18 -12.50 0.89
CA GLU A 51 -2.40 -13.30 -0.07
C GLU A 51 -3.09 -13.38 -1.46
N GLN A 52 -4.42 -13.49 -1.50
CA GLN A 52 -5.20 -13.46 -2.75
C GLN A 52 -5.05 -12.12 -3.50
N HIS A 53 -4.86 -11.03 -2.77
CA HIS A 53 -4.55 -9.71 -3.31
C HIS A 53 -3.05 -9.45 -3.56
N GLN A 54 -2.22 -10.50 -3.52
CA GLN A 54 -0.79 -10.44 -3.81
C GLN A 54 0.02 -9.54 -2.86
N LEU A 55 -0.46 -9.32 -1.62
CA LEU A 55 0.37 -8.68 -0.61
C LEU A 55 1.47 -9.65 -0.17
N ASP A 56 2.68 -9.12 0.01
CA ASP A 56 3.80 -9.93 0.47
C ASP A 56 3.64 -10.30 1.95
N ARG A 57 4.14 -11.48 2.31
CA ARG A 57 4.01 -12.03 3.66
C ARG A 57 4.60 -11.14 4.75
N ALA A 58 5.66 -10.39 4.44
CA ALA A 58 6.27 -9.48 5.41
C ALA A 58 5.35 -8.30 5.71
N THR A 59 4.68 -7.74 4.71
CA THR A 59 3.64 -6.70 4.89
C THR A 59 2.45 -7.24 5.68
N ILE A 60 1.94 -8.44 5.34
CA ILE A 60 0.81 -9.08 6.03
C ILE A 60 1.11 -9.21 7.53
N LEU A 61 2.25 -9.80 7.89
CA LEU A 61 2.66 -9.97 9.29
C LEU A 61 2.85 -8.63 10.01
N ARG A 62 3.38 -7.60 9.32
CA ARG A 62 3.56 -6.26 9.90
C ARG A 62 2.23 -5.61 10.26
N VAL A 63 1.20 -5.80 9.43
CA VAL A 63 -0.15 -5.26 9.65
C VAL A 63 -0.84 -6.04 10.75
N LEU A 64 -0.97 -7.36 10.58
CA LEU A 64 -1.74 -8.18 11.51
C LEU A 64 -1.09 -8.22 12.87
N CYS A 65 0.22 -8.43 12.98
CA CYS A 65 0.88 -8.46 14.29
C CYS A 65 1.22 -7.06 14.86
N SER A 66 0.65 -5.98 14.29
CA SER A 66 0.88 -4.64 14.81
C SER A 66 0.23 -4.48 16.19
N PRO A 67 0.95 -3.95 17.20
CA PRO A 67 0.41 -3.68 18.52
C PRO A 67 -0.80 -2.74 18.54
N LYS A 68 -1.04 -2.00 17.46
CA LYS A 68 -2.21 -1.10 17.33
C LYS A 68 -3.53 -1.86 17.20
N PHE A 69 -3.52 -3.08 16.68
CA PHE A 69 -4.73 -3.86 16.40
C PHE A 69 -4.97 -4.99 17.41
N HIS A 70 -4.10 -5.14 18.41
CA HIS A 70 -4.14 -6.20 19.42
C HIS A 70 -4.30 -5.65 20.85
N ARG A 71 -4.90 -4.46 20.99
CA ARG A 71 -5.15 -3.82 22.30
C ARG A 71 -6.56 -4.05 22.78
#